data_AF-A0A8S0TJF4-F1
#
_entry.id   AF-A0A8S0TJF4-F1
#
_cell.length_a   1.000
_cell.length_b   1.000
_cell.length_c   1.000
_cell.angle_alpha   90.00
_cell.angle_beta   90.00
_cell.angle_gamma   90.00
#
_symmetry.space_group_name_H-M   'P 1'
#
loop_
_entity.id
_entity.type
_entity.pdbx_description
1 polymer ?
#
loop_
_entity_poly.entity_id
_entity_poly.type
_entity_poly.pdbx_seq_one_letter_code
_entity_poly.pdbx_strand_id
1 'polypeptide(L)'
;MLLESADDLSVDILDTVDILALFIARAVVDDILPPSFIPKSRKMFPETSKGFEVLQTSEKSYLLASHHAELVERQWGGSTYLTVEEVKKKIAELLREYVENGDMSEACRCIRQLGVPFFHHKVVKRALVLTMEISTAEPLIRKLLKEATDKGLISSSQMVKGFTRLAESLDDLALDIPSAKTLFQTLVPQAISEGWLDASYLQPLGENGEKPNKNDEKLFRYKEEVVTIIHEYFLSDDIPELIRSLEDLGTPEHNPIFSRS
;
A
#
# COMPACT_ATOMS: atom_id res chain seq x y z
N MET A 1 7.06 34.51 -5.65
CA MET A 1 6.36 33.48 -6.47
C MET A 1 7.32 32.29 -6.64
N LEU A 2 6.89 31.05 -6.38
CA LEU A 2 7.70 29.80 -6.16
C LEU A 2 9.21 29.79 -6.52
N LEU A 3 9.61 30.19 -7.74
CA LEU A 3 11.01 30.27 -8.18
C LEU A 3 11.86 31.32 -7.42
N GLU A 4 11.27 32.42 -6.99
CA GLU A 4 11.93 33.47 -6.18
C GLU A 4 12.25 32.98 -4.77
N SER A 5 11.51 31.98 -4.28
CA SER A 5 11.71 31.37 -2.96
C SER A 5 12.56 30.10 -3.05
N ALA A 6 13.07 29.74 -4.23
CA ALA A 6 13.85 28.52 -4.41
C ALA A 6 15.15 28.52 -3.59
N ASP A 7 15.78 29.70 -3.43
CA ASP A 7 16.96 29.86 -2.60
C ASP A 7 16.63 29.56 -1.12
N ASP A 8 15.51 30.08 -0.61
CA ASP A 8 15.05 29.83 0.77
C ASP A 8 14.65 28.36 0.98
N LEU A 9 13.90 27.77 0.05
CA LEU A 9 13.46 26.36 0.14
C LEU A 9 14.64 25.38 0.12
N SER A 10 15.73 25.73 -0.58
CA SER A 10 16.92 24.87 -0.67
C SER A 10 17.64 24.68 0.67
N VAL A 11 17.34 25.53 1.66
CA VAL A 11 17.87 25.38 3.03
C VAL A 11 17.20 24.21 3.75
N ASP A 12 15.91 23.98 3.51
CA ASP A 12 15.11 22.96 4.19
C ASP A 12 15.01 21.64 3.40
N ILE A 13 15.08 21.71 2.08
CA ILE A 13 14.88 20.56 1.18
C ILE A 13 16.07 20.46 0.22
N LEU A 14 16.90 19.43 0.42
CA LEU A 14 18.14 19.22 -0.37
C LEU A 14 17.88 19.13 -1.87
N ASP A 15 16.77 18.50 -2.28
CA ASP A 15 16.43 18.26 -3.70
C ASP A 15 15.48 19.32 -4.29
N THR A 16 15.39 20.51 -3.66
CA THR A 16 14.47 21.60 -4.09
C THR A 16 14.59 21.91 -5.59
N VAL A 17 15.82 21.96 -6.11
CA VAL A 17 16.07 22.32 -7.51
C VAL A 17 15.44 21.32 -8.46
N ASP A 18 15.61 20.02 -8.21
CA ASP A 18 15.11 18.95 -9.07
C ASP A 18 13.58 18.85 -8.97
N ILE A 19 13.02 18.96 -7.77
CA ILE A 19 11.58 18.93 -7.55
C ILE A 19 10.88 20.08 -8.28
N LEU A 20 11.40 21.31 -8.14
CA LEU A 20 10.83 22.47 -8.82
C LEU A 20 11.06 22.41 -10.33
N ALA A 21 12.20 21.91 -10.79
CA ALA A 21 12.51 21.76 -12.21
C ALA A 21 11.55 20.78 -12.90
N LEU A 22 11.26 19.66 -12.23
CA LEU A 22 10.30 18.65 -12.67
C LEU A 22 8.87 19.23 -12.70
N PHE A 23 8.47 19.97 -11.67
CA PHE A 23 7.16 20.64 -11.63
C PHE A 23 6.98 21.59 -12.83
N ILE A 24 7.98 22.44 -13.11
CA ILE A 24 7.95 23.35 -14.26
C ILE A 24 7.92 22.58 -15.58
N ALA A 25 8.70 21.50 -15.72
CA ALA A 25 8.71 20.68 -16.93
C ALA A 25 7.33 20.03 -17.17
N ARG A 26 6.68 19.51 -16.12
CA ARG A 26 5.33 18.94 -16.22
C ARG A 26 4.29 19.97 -16.62
N ALA A 27 4.31 21.15 -16.00
CA ALA A 27 3.39 22.22 -16.35
C ALA A 27 3.54 22.67 -17.81
N VAL A 28 4.75 22.57 -18.39
CA VAL A 28 4.97 22.80 -19.82
C VAL A 28 4.44 21.64 -20.67
N VAL A 29 4.64 20.39 -20.25
CA VAL A 29 4.12 19.19 -20.96
C VAL A 29 2.59 19.11 -20.92
N ASP A 30 1.96 19.57 -19.82
CA ASP A 30 0.50 19.63 -19.63
C ASP A 30 -0.17 20.86 -20.27
N ASP A 31 0.58 21.66 -21.02
CA ASP A 31 0.11 22.93 -21.61
C ASP A 31 -0.46 23.94 -20.59
N ILE A 32 -0.17 23.77 -19.28
CA ILE A 32 -0.48 24.73 -18.22
C ILE A 32 0.42 25.96 -18.35
N LEU A 33 1.69 25.75 -18.71
CA LEU A 33 2.67 26.80 -19.00
C LEU A 33 3.13 26.72 -20.46
N PRO A 34 3.25 27.84 -21.19
CA PRO A 34 3.77 27.82 -22.54
C PRO A 34 5.27 27.48 -22.54
N PRO A 35 5.82 26.79 -23.56
CA PRO A 35 7.26 26.52 -23.65
C PRO A 35 8.14 27.78 -23.61
N SER A 36 7.59 28.93 -24.03
CA SER A 36 8.27 30.24 -23.93
C SER A 36 8.43 30.76 -22.49
N PHE A 37 7.79 30.14 -21.50
CA PHE A 37 7.87 30.52 -20.09
C PHE A 37 9.32 30.48 -19.59
N ILE A 38 10.02 29.37 -19.82
CA ILE A 38 11.39 29.17 -19.33
C ILE A 38 12.37 30.24 -19.83
N PRO A 39 12.52 30.50 -21.15
CA PRO A 39 13.44 31.52 -21.64
C PRO A 39 13.05 32.95 -21.27
N LYS A 40 11.76 33.21 -20.97
CA LYS A 40 11.30 34.51 -20.45
C LYS A 40 11.65 34.69 -18.98
N SER A 41 11.30 33.70 -18.15
CA SER A 41 11.55 33.72 -16.71
C SER A 41 13.04 33.72 -16.41
N ARG A 42 13.86 33.01 -17.19
CA ARG A 42 15.33 32.97 -17.00
C ARG A 42 15.99 34.34 -17.03
N LYS A 43 15.47 35.28 -17.83
CA LYS A 43 16.00 36.66 -17.91
C LYS A 43 15.72 37.49 -16.66
N MET A 44 14.82 37.04 -15.79
CA MET A 44 14.41 37.73 -14.57
C MET A 44 15.25 37.31 -13.36
N PHE A 45 16.06 36.25 -13.47
CA PHE A 45 16.84 35.70 -12.37
C PHE A 45 18.35 35.83 -12.62
N PRO A 46 19.16 36.17 -11.59
CA PRO A 46 20.61 36.08 -11.66
C PRO A 46 21.08 34.65 -11.91
N GLU A 47 22.16 34.45 -12.68
CA GLU A 47 22.73 33.13 -12.99
C GLU A 47 23.16 32.34 -11.75
N THR A 48 23.38 33.03 -10.62
CA THR A 48 23.79 32.43 -9.34
C THR A 48 22.62 32.00 -8.46
N SER A 49 21.38 32.30 -8.84
CA SER A 49 20.20 31.96 -8.02
C SER A 49 19.74 30.53 -8.24
N LYS A 50 19.18 29.90 -7.20
CA LYS A 50 18.54 28.58 -7.32
C LYS A 50 17.33 28.61 -8.26
N GLY A 51 16.62 29.74 -8.34
CA GLY A 51 15.55 29.92 -9.33
C GLY A 51 16.03 29.84 -10.78
N PHE A 52 17.22 30.35 -11.08
CA PHE A 52 17.86 30.18 -12.38
C PHE A 52 18.28 28.73 -12.64
N GLU A 53 18.85 28.08 -11.63
CA GLU A 53 19.25 26.66 -11.69
C GLU A 53 18.04 25.76 -11.97
N VAL A 54 16.91 25.96 -11.29
CA VAL A 54 15.64 25.26 -11.54
C VAL A 54 15.22 25.36 -13.01
N LEU A 55 15.25 26.57 -13.58
CA LEU A 55 14.88 26.81 -14.98
C LEU A 55 15.87 26.19 -15.97
N GLN A 56 17.14 26.07 -15.58
CA GLN A 56 18.17 25.42 -16.39
C GLN A 56 18.01 23.89 -16.35
N THR A 57 17.81 23.32 -15.18
CA THR A 57 17.59 21.89 -14.96
C THR A 57 16.28 21.43 -15.62
N SER A 58 15.20 22.22 -15.53
CA SER A 58 13.93 21.93 -16.20
C SER A 58 14.11 21.79 -17.72
N GLU A 59 14.83 22.73 -18.33
CA GLU A 59 15.07 22.71 -19.78
C GLU A 59 16.01 21.58 -20.19
N LYS A 60 17.17 21.45 -19.53
CA LYS A 60 18.23 20.52 -19.95
C LYS A 60 17.91 19.06 -19.61
N SER A 61 17.42 18.81 -18.40
CA SER A 61 17.26 17.46 -17.87
C SER A 61 15.91 16.84 -18.22
N TYR A 62 14.87 17.65 -18.42
CA TYR A 62 13.52 17.15 -18.63
C TYR A 62 12.95 17.47 -20.01
N LEU A 63 13.08 18.70 -20.52
CA LEU A 63 12.42 19.09 -21.77
C LEU A 63 13.25 18.82 -23.04
N LEU A 64 14.57 19.00 -22.99
CA LEU A 64 15.48 18.74 -24.12
C LEU A 64 15.98 17.29 -24.18
N ALA A 65 15.76 16.50 -23.13
CA ALA A 65 16.13 15.10 -23.13
C ALA A 65 15.28 14.33 -24.16
N SER A 66 15.94 13.49 -24.98
CA SER A 66 15.24 12.48 -25.77
C SER A 66 14.42 11.63 -24.79
N HIS A 67 13.10 11.55 -24.95
CA HIS A 67 12.11 10.96 -24.01
C HIS A 67 11.55 11.90 -22.91
N HIS A 68 11.48 13.22 -23.14
CA HIS A 68 10.96 14.21 -22.17
C HIS A 68 9.59 13.87 -21.54
N ALA A 69 8.61 13.40 -22.32
CA ALA A 69 7.28 13.07 -21.80
C ALA A 69 7.32 11.84 -20.88
N GLU A 70 8.02 10.78 -21.31
CA GLU A 70 8.17 9.53 -20.55
C GLU A 70 9.01 9.72 -19.28
N LEU A 71 10.05 10.56 -19.31
CA LEU A 71 10.85 10.89 -18.12
C LEU A 71 10.06 11.71 -17.10
N VAL A 72 9.30 12.70 -17.57
CA VAL A 72 8.45 13.51 -16.70
C VAL A 72 7.30 12.66 -16.12
N GLU A 73 6.69 11.77 -16.91
CA GLU A 73 5.68 10.82 -16.44
C GLU A 73 6.24 9.82 -15.42
N ARG A 74 7.43 9.25 -15.66
CA ARG A 74 8.09 8.33 -14.72
C ARG A 74 8.52 9.01 -13.42
N GLN A 75 8.97 10.25 -13.48
CA GLN A 75 9.50 10.97 -12.30
C GLN A 75 8.40 11.64 -11.47
N TRP A 76 7.32 12.11 -12.11
CA TRP A 76 6.18 12.75 -11.44
C TRP A 76 5.10 11.74 -10.99
N GLY A 77 5.08 10.54 -11.60
CA GLY A 77 4.10 9.48 -11.32
C GLY A 77 4.67 8.15 -10.81
N GLY A 78 5.98 8.04 -10.53
CA GLY A 78 6.63 6.72 -10.39
C GLY A 78 7.68 6.55 -9.28
N SER A 79 7.77 7.43 -8.27
CA SER A 79 8.58 7.15 -7.08
C SER A 79 7.79 6.93 -5.78
N THR A 80 6.48 7.20 -5.77
CA THR A 80 5.64 7.09 -4.56
C THR A 80 4.42 6.19 -4.68
N TYR A 81 4.13 5.64 -5.85
CA TYR A 81 3.20 4.52 -5.98
C TYR A 81 3.95 3.35 -6.60
N LEU A 82 4.59 2.53 -5.75
CA LEU A 82 4.82 1.15 -6.16
C LEU A 82 3.45 0.62 -6.59
N THR A 83 3.28 0.32 -7.87
CA THR A 83 2.01 -0.25 -8.31
C THR A 83 1.76 -1.52 -7.52
N VAL A 84 0.49 -1.89 -7.34
CA VAL A 84 0.17 -3.13 -6.60
C VAL A 84 0.92 -4.34 -7.18
N GLU A 85 1.13 -4.36 -8.50
CA GLU A 85 1.91 -5.41 -9.17
C GLU A 85 3.41 -5.32 -8.89
N GLU A 86 4.00 -4.13 -8.85
CA GLU A 86 5.41 -3.95 -8.45
C GLU A 86 5.65 -4.34 -7.00
N VAL A 87 4.76 -3.97 -6.08
CA VAL A 87 4.82 -4.40 -4.68
C VAL A 87 4.77 -5.92 -4.61
N LYS A 88 3.81 -6.55 -5.29
CA LYS A 88 3.70 -8.03 -5.32
C LYS A 88 4.96 -8.68 -5.89
N LYS A 89 5.53 -8.12 -6.95
CA LYS A 89 6.78 -8.61 -7.56
C LYS A 89 7.95 -8.53 -6.57
N LYS A 90 8.15 -7.37 -5.94
CA LYS A 90 9.20 -7.18 -4.92
C LYS A 90 9.03 -8.14 -3.73
N ILE A 91 7.79 -8.36 -3.28
CA ILE A 91 7.50 -9.34 -2.22
C ILE A 91 7.87 -10.76 -2.66
N ALA A 92 7.54 -11.14 -3.89
CA ALA A 92 7.86 -12.47 -4.41
C ALA A 92 9.38 -12.69 -4.54
N GLU A 93 10.11 -11.69 -5.03
CA GLU A 93 11.58 -11.70 -5.14
C GLU A 93 12.23 -11.81 -3.75
N LEU A 94 11.85 -10.93 -2.82
CA LEU A 94 12.32 -10.93 -1.43
C LEU A 94 12.16 -12.30 -0.75
N LEU A 95 10.97 -12.92 -0.88
CA LEU A 95 10.71 -14.19 -0.22
C LEU A 95 11.49 -15.33 -0.84
N ARG A 96 11.69 -15.31 -2.16
CA ARG A 96 12.49 -16.32 -2.86
C ARG A 96 13.96 -16.20 -2.48
N GLU A 97 14.52 -15.00 -2.50
CA GLU A 97 15.90 -14.73 -2.08
C GLU A 97 16.15 -15.16 -0.63
N TYR A 98 15.17 -14.92 0.25
CA TYR A 98 15.25 -15.37 1.63
C TYR A 98 15.26 -16.90 1.76
N VAL A 99 14.44 -17.61 0.98
CA VAL A 99 14.44 -19.08 0.99
C VAL A 99 15.75 -19.66 0.45
N GLU A 100 16.37 -18.99 -0.53
CA GLU A 100 17.64 -19.43 -1.12
C GLU A 100 18.84 -19.15 -0.22
N ASN A 101 18.92 -17.95 0.37
CA ASN A 101 20.11 -17.48 1.08
C ASN A 101 19.99 -17.53 2.62
N GLY A 102 18.76 -17.61 3.15
CA GLY A 102 18.50 -17.66 4.59
C GLY A 102 18.78 -16.37 5.37
N ASP A 103 19.04 -15.25 4.69
CA ASP A 103 19.38 -13.98 5.34
C ASP A 103 18.14 -13.29 5.94
N MET A 104 17.95 -13.50 7.25
CA MET A 104 16.86 -12.92 8.02
C MET A 104 16.93 -11.39 8.12
N SER A 105 18.14 -10.84 8.24
CA SER A 105 18.32 -9.40 8.45
C SER A 105 17.94 -8.66 7.17
N GLU A 106 18.37 -9.20 6.03
CA GLU A 106 18.05 -8.65 4.72
C GLU A 106 16.56 -8.74 4.42
N ALA A 107 15.92 -9.88 4.67
CA ALA A 107 14.48 -10.04 4.49
C ALA A 107 13.68 -9.03 5.34
N CYS A 108 14.05 -8.85 6.61
CA CYS A 108 13.43 -7.85 7.49
C CYS A 108 13.64 -6.42 6.99
N ARG A 109 14.84 -6.10 6.48
CA ARG A 109 15.17 -4.80 5.90
C ARG A 109 14.31 -4.53 4.67
N CYS A 110 14.21 -5.50 3.76
CA CYS A 110 13.43 -5.36 2.54
C CYS A 110 11.92 -5.23 2.83
N ILE A 111 11.37 -5.97 3.80
CA ILE A 111 9.97 -5.80 4.25
C ILE A 111 9.73 -4.36 4.73
N ARG A 112 10.64 -3.82 5.55
CA ARG A 112 10.54 -2.43 6.05
C ARG A 112 10.63 -1.41 4.92
N GLN A 113 11.48 -1.67 3.93
CA GLN A 113 11.69 -0.78 2.78
C GLN A 113 10.57 -0.83 1.74
N LEU A 114 9.64 -1.78 1.81
CA LEU A 114 8.44 -1.75 0.99
C LEU A 114 7.63 -0.45 1.22
N GLY A 115 7.69 0.13 2.42
CA GLY A 115 7.04 1.41 2.74
C GLY A 115 5.51 1.36 2.70
N VAL A 116 4.90 0.17 2.66
CA VAL A 116 3.46 -0.05 2.51
C VAL A 116 2.87 -0.94 3.63
N PRO A 117 2.82 -0.46 4.88
CA PRO A 117 2.42 -1.27 6.04
C PRO A 117 1.01 -1.88 5.92
N PHE A 118 0.08 -1.19 5.25
CA PHE A 118 -1.27 -1.69 5.00
C PHE A 118 -1.35 -2.82 3.97
N PHE A 119 -0.26 -3.07 3.24
CA PHE A 119 -0.09 -4.15 2.26
C PHE A 119 0.75 -5.32 2.80
N HIS A 120 1.22 -5.28 4.06
CA HIS A 120 2.03 -6.36 4.63
C HIS A 120 1.28 -7.72 4.66
N HIS A 121 -0.04 -7.72 4.67
CA HIS A 121 -0.83 -8.95 4.50
C HIS A 121 -0.53 -9.69 3.17
N LYS A 122 -0.01 -8.98 2.15
CA LYS A 122 0.47 -9.61 0.89
C LYS A 122 1.78 -10.37 1.10
N VAL A 123 2.67 -9.88 1.99
CA VAL A 123 3.88 -10.61 2.40
C VAL A 123 3.48 -11.93 3.04
N VAL A 124 2.56 -11.88 4.01
CA VAL A 124 2.04 -13.07 4.71
C VAL A 124 1.41 -14.06 3.73
N LYS A 125 0.45 -13.60 2.91
CA LYS A 125 -0.20 -14.48 1.91
C LYS A 125 0.83 -15.11 0.98
N ARG A 126 1.76 -14.34 0.40
CA ARG A 126 2.74 -14.88 -0.54
C ARG A 126 3.71 -15.84 0.14
N ALA A 127 4.12 -15.56 1.38
CA ALA A 127 4.99 -16.42 2.15
C ALA A 127 4.34 -17.79 2.41
N LEU A 128 3.06 -17.81 2.81
CA LEU A 128 2.31 -19.05 3.02
C LEU A 128 2.12 -19.83 1.71
N VAL A 129 1.80 -19.15 0.60
CA VAL A 129 1.74 -19.81 -0.73
C VAL A 129 3.10 -20.41 -1.09
N LEU A 130 4.20 -19.71 -0.81
CA LEU A 130 5.55 -20.21 -1.09
C LEU A 130 5.86 -21.49 -0.30
N THR A 131 5.36 -21.63 0.94
CA THR A 131 5.49 -22.90 1.69
C THR A 131 4.69 -24.05 1.09
N MET A 132 3.61 -23.75 0.35
CA MET A 132 2.82 -24.76 -0.37
C MET A 132 3.45 -25.13 -1.71
N GLU A 133 4.11 -24.18 -2.37
CA GLU A 133 4.86 -24.40 -3.61
C GLU A 133 6.16 -25.19 -3.36
N ILE A 134 6.85 -24.92 -2.24
CA ILE A 134 8.18 -25.46 -1.93
C ILE A 134 8.18 -25.99 -0.49
N SER A 135 8.15 -27.31 -0.33
CA SER A 135 8.12 -27.97 0.99
C SER A 135 9.33 -27.64 1.88
N THR A 136 10.50 -27.39 1.28
CA THR A 136 11.72 -27.01 2.02
C THR A 136 11.71 -25.55 2.49
N ALA A 137 10.82 -24.70 1.97
CA ALA A 137 10.73 -23.29 2.37
C ALA A 137 10.03 -23.10 3.72
N GLU A 138 9.17 -24.06 4.11
CA GLU A 138 8.36 -24.04 5.34
C GLU A 138 9.14 -23.62 6.60
N PRO A 139 10.26 -24.27 7.00
CA PRO A 139 11.01 -23.88 8.20
C PRO A 139 11.61 -22.47 8.15
N LEU A 140 12.01 -21.98 6.97
CA LEU A 140 12.56 -20.63 6.82
C LEU A 140 11.45 -19.60 6.91
N ILE A 141 10.36 -19.77 6.15
CA ILE A 141 9.23 -18.85 6.17
C ILE A 141 8.62 -18.71 7.56
N ARG A 142 8.51 -19.82 8.29
CA ARG A 142 8.10 -19.78 9.70
C ARG A 142 8.98 -18.88 10.55
N LYS A 143 10.30 -19.05 10.47
CA LYS A 143 11.25 -18.18 11.19
C LYS A 143 11.06 -16.71 10.81
N LEU A 144 10.84 -16.41 9.52
CA LEU A 144 10.64 -15.04 9.05
C LEU A 144 9.35 -14.42 9.60
N LEU A 145 8.22 -15.14 9.53
CA LEU A 145 6.95 -14.63 10.04
C LEU A 145 6.97 -14.43 11.56
N LYS A 146 7.67 -15.32 12.28
CA LYS A 146 7.92 -15.14 13.72
C LYS A 146 8.70 -13.87 14.00
N GLU A 147 9.87 -13.73 13.38
CA GLU A 147 10.75 -12.58 13.57
C GLU A 147 10.06 -11.26 13.17
N ALA A 148 9.27 -11.28 12.08
CA ALA A 148 8.52 -10.13 11.62
C ALA A 148 7.40 -9.74 12.59
N THR A 149 6.80 -10.70 13.30
CA THR A 149 5.81 -10.45 14.34
C THR A 149 6.48 -9.91 15.60
N ASP A 150 7.54 -10.56 16.07
CA ASP A 150 8.29 -10.20 17.29
C ASP A 150 8.90 -8.79 17.18
N LYS A 151 9.36 -8.39 15.99
CA LYS A 151 9.87 -7.04 15.69
C LYS A 151 8.79 -6.02 15.36
N GLY A 152 7.52 -6.40 15.34
CA GLY A 152 6.41 -5.52 14.95
C GLY A 152 6.47 -5.03 13.49
N LEU A 153 7.21 -5.72 12.61
CA LEU A 153 7.24 -5.42 11.17
C LEU A 153 5.89 -5.73 10.52
N ILE A 154 5.23 -6.80 10.98
CA ILE A 154 3.89 -7.19 10.54
C ILE A 154 3.00 -7.16 11.78
N SER A 155 1.95 -6.32 11.75
CA SER A 155 0.97 -6.27 12.84
C SER A 155 0.11 -7.54 12.86
N SER A 156 -0.45 -7.88 14.02
CA SER A 156 -1.39 -9.00 14.15
C SER A 156 -2.58 -8.88 13.18
N SER A 157 -3.06 -7.65 12.94
CA SER A 157 -4.13 -7.39 11.96
C SER A 157 -3.72 -7.71 10.51
N GLN A 158 -2.48 -7.40 10.13
CA GLN A 158 -1.94 -7.75 8.80
C GLN A 158 -1.68 -9.26 8.69
N MET A 159 -1.28 -9.90 9.79
CA MET A 159 -1.12 -11.35 9.86
C MET A 159 -2.46 -12.07 9.64
N VAL A 160 -3.48 -11.75 10.44
CA VAL A 160 -4.84 -12.29 10.30
C VAL A 160 -5.37 -12.07 8.88
N LYS A 161 -5.27 -10.83 8.38
CA LYS A 161 -5.69 -10.50 7.02
C LYS A 161 -4.95 -11.34 5.97
N GLY A 162 -3.67 -11.62 6.16
CA GLY A 162 -2.89 -12.48 5.26
C GLY A 162 -3.41 -13.90 5.20
N PHE A 163 -3.68 -14.51 6.36
CA PHE A 163 -4.28 -15.84 6.48
C PHE A 163 -5.70 -15.88 5.91
N THR A 164 -6.56 -14.92 6.23
CA THR A 164 -7.92 -14.82 5.65
C THR A 164 -7.89 -14.71 4.14
N ARG A 165 -7.00 -13.86 3.57
CA ARG A 165 -6.87 -13.71 2.11
C ARG A 165 -6.31 -14.95 1.43
N LEU A 166 -5.59 -15.81 2.14
CA LEU A 166 -5.20 -17.12 1.62
C LEU A 166 -6.38 -18.07 1.65
N ALA A 167 -7.11 -18.15 2.78
CA ALA A 167 -8.31 -18.96 2.93
C ALA A 167 -9.35 -18.70 1.84
N GLU A 168 -9.63 -17.42 1.54
CA GLU A 168 -10.54 -16.98 0.47
C GLU A 168 -10.14 -17.47 -0.93
N SER A 169 -8.86 -17.72 -1.17
CA SER A 169 -8.35 -18.16 -2.49
C SER A 169 -7.88 -19.61 -2.49
N LEU A 170 -8.23 -20.42 -1.49
CA LEU A 170 -7.79 -21.81 -1.43
C LEU A 170 -8.40 -22.68 -2.52
N ASP A 171 -9.64 -22.39 -2.94
CA ASP A 171 -10.30 -23.13 -4.02
C ASP A 171 -9.58 -22.92 -5.36
N ASP A 172 -9.27 -21.66 -5.68
CA ASP A 172 -8.48 -21.32 -6.87
C ASP A 172 -7.06 -21.89 -6.78
N LEU A 173 -6.40 -21.75 -5.62
CA LEU A 173 -5.05 -22.28 -5.41
C LEU A 173 -4.99 -23.80 -5.51
N ALA A 174 -6.07 -24.50 -5.14
CA ALA A 174 -6.15 -25.95 -5.25
C ALA A 174 -6.20 -26.47 -6.70
N LEU A 175 -6.51 -25.60 -7.66
CA LEU A 175 -6.41 -25.94 -9.10
C LEU A 175 -4.95 -26.15 -9.51
N ASP A 176 -4.03 -25.37 -8.93
CA ASP A 176 -2.59 -25.46 -9.21
C ASP A 176 -1.86 -26.39 -8.22
N ILE A 177 -2.28 -26.39 -6.96
CA ILE A 177 -1.67 -27.15 -5.86
C ILE A 177 -2.74 -28.00 -5.17
N PRO A 178 -2.95 -29.27 -5.57
CA PRO A 178 -4.03 -30.11 -5.04
C PRO A 178 -4.02 -30.29 -3.50
N SER A 179 -2.85 -30.16 -2.88
CA SER A 179 -2.65 -30.24 -1.42
C SER A 179 -2.81 -28.90 -0.68
N ALA A 180 -3.14 -27.80 -1.36
CA ALA A 180 -3.21 -26.47 -0.74
C ALA A 180 -4.13 -26.44 0.50
N LYS A 181 -5.31 -27.07 0.41
CA LYS A 181 -6.28 -27.12 1.52
C LYS A 181 -5.75 -27.89 2.73
N THR A 182 -5.11 -29.04 2.51
CA THR A 182 -4.58 -29.87 3.61
C THR A 182 -3.36 -29.21 4.26
N LEU A 183 -2.51 -28.57 3.47
CA LEU A 183 -1.38 -27.77 3.97
C LEU A 183 -1.87 -26.59 4.80
N PHE A 184 -2.90 -25.86 4.33
CA PHE A 184 -3.48 -24.75 5.08
C PHE A 184 -4.04 -25.18 6.44
N GLN A 185 -4.79 -26.30 6.48
CA GLN A 185 -5.31 -26.88 7.71
C GLN A 185 -4.22 -27.27 8.72
N THR A 186 -3.02 -27.61 8.23
CA THR A 186 -1.87 -27.93 9.09
C THR A 186 -1.13 -26.66 9.55
N LEU A 187 -1.05 -25.64 8.69
CA LEU A 187 -0.35 -24.38 8.96
C LEU A 187 -1.05 -23.53 10.03
N VAL A 188 -2.38 -23.48 10.05
CA VAL A 188 -3.12 -22.62 10.99
C VAL A 188 -2.85 -22.99 12.47
N PRO A 189 -2.98 -24.26 12.90
CA PRO A 189 -2.64 -24.66 14.27
C PRO A 189 -1.19 -24.38 14.63
N GLN A 190 -0.26 -24.55 13.68
CA GLN A 190 1.15 -24.25 13.89
C GLN A 190 1.36 -22.75 14.14
N ALA A 191 0.76 -21.90 13.31
CA ALA A 191 0.84 -20.44 13.47
C ALA A 191 0.31 -19.95 14.82
N ILE A 192 -0.73 -20.62 15.35
CA ILE A 192 -1.26 -20.33 16.69
C ILE A 192 -0.29 -20.79 17.77
N SER A 193 0.25 -22.01 17.66
CA SER A 193 1.22 -22.53 18.63
C SER A 193 2.52 -21.72 18.69
N GLU A 194 2.90 -21.09 17.58
CA GLU A 194 4.10 -20.27 17.46
C GLU A 194 3.84 -18.77 17.74
N GLY A 195 2.59 -18.39 18.01
CA GLY A 195 2.20 -17.04 18.45
C GLY A 195 2.04 -16.00 17.35
N TRP A 196 2.02 -16.40 16.07
CA TRP A 196 1.80 -15.47 14.95
C TRP A 196 0.34 -15.09 14.79
N LEU A 197 -0.53 -16.05 15.12
CA LEU A 197 -1.96 -15.96 14.94
C LEU A 197 -2.65 -16.21 16.27
N ASP A 198 -3.62 -15.38 16.60
CA ASP A 198 -4.38 -15.57 17.83
C ASP A 198 -5.34 -16.76 17.69
N ALA A 199 -5.61 -17.45 18.79
CA ALA A 199 -6.53 -18.59 18.81
C ALA A 199 -7.97 -18.20 18.38
N SER A 200 -8.34 -16.92 18.50
CA SER A 200 -9.58 -16.36 17.94
C SER A 200 -9.72 -16.56 16.44
N TYR A 201 -8.63 -16.80 15.69
CA TYR A 201 -8.71 -17.09 14.27
C TYR A 201 -9.46 -18.39 13.94
N LEU A 202 -9.39 -19.39 14.83
CA LEU A 202 -10.08 -20.67 14.66
C LEU A 202 -11.53 -20.63 15.14
N GLN A 203 -11.94 -19.56 15.81
CA GLN A 203 -13.34 -19.39 16.13
C GLN A 203 -14.08 -19.21 14.81
N PRO A 204 -15.09 -20.04 14.51
CA PRO A 204 -16.05 -19.65 13.50
C PRO A 204 -16.57 -18.27 13.92
N LEU A 205 -16.91 -17.40 12.96
CA LEU A 205 -17.54 -16.09 13.24
C LEU A 205 -18.90 -16.22 13.98
N GLY A 206 -19.27 -17.39 14.46
CA GLY A 206 -20.25 -17.61 15.51
C GLY A 206 -19.82 -18.82 16.35
N GLU A 207 -20.18 -18.82 17.63
CA GLU A 207 -19.91 -19.88 18.60
C GLU A 207 -18.58 -19.75 19.37
N ASN A 208 -18.42 -18.64 20.09
CA ASN A 208 -18.00 -18.75 21.48
C ASN A 208 -18.94 -17.94 22.37
N GLY A 209 -19.50 -18.62 23.37
CA GLY A 209 -20.58 -18.19 24.25
C GLY A 209 -20.25 -17.06 25.22
N GLU A 210 -19.56 -16.01 24.77
CA GLU A 210 -19.71 -14.68 25.35
C GLU A 210 -20.73 -13.94 24.48
N LYS A 211 -21.85 -13.53 25.09
CA LYS A 211 -22.89 -12.76 24.39
C LYS A 211 -22.20 -11.64 23.61
N PRO A 212 -22.43 -11.52 22.29
CA PRO A 212 -21.91 -10.39 21.54
C PRO A 212 -22.40 -9.15 22.27
N ASN A 213 -21.46 -8.30 22.68
CA ASN A 213 -21.84 -7.00 23.18
C ASN A 213 -22.70 -6.38 22.07
N LYS A 214 -23.91 -5.94 22.39
CA LYS A 214 -24.93 -5.49 21.41
C LYS A 214 -24.37 -4.47 20.40
N ASN A 215 -23.25 -3.85 20.73
CA ASN A 215 -22.51 -2.89 19.92
C ASN A 215 -21.66 -3.52 18.80
N ASP A 216 -21.09 -4.71 18.99
CA ASP A 216 -20.16 -5.31 18.03
C ASP A 216 -20.90 -5.97 16.84
N GLU A 217 -22.04 -6.60 17.12
CA GLU A 217 -22.95 -7.14 16.10
C GLU A 217 -23.60 -6.03 15.28
N LYS A 218 -23.97 -4.92 15.94
CA LYS A 218 -24.43 -3.69 15.26
C LYS A 218 -23.32 -3.09 14.38
N LEU A 219 -22.07 -3.07 14.85
CA LEU A 219 -20.94 -2.50 14.11
C LEU A 219 -20.58 -3.33 12.88
N PHE A 220 -20.63 -4.66 12.97
CA PHE A 220 -20.35 -5.54 11.85
C PHE A 220 -21.41 -5.39 10.76
N ARG A 221 -22.69 -5.41 11.14
CA ARG A 221 -23.81 -5.16 10.23
C ARG A 221 -23.74 -3.78 9.58
N TYR A 222 -23.42 -2.75 10.36
CA TYR A 222 -23.23 -1.40 9.85
C TYR A 222 -22.15 -1.34 8.78
N LYS A 223 -21.00 -2.01 8.99
CA LYS A 223 -19.91 -2.05 7.99
C LYS A 223 -20.32 -2.80 6.72
N GLU A 224 -21.04 -3.91 6.86
CA GLU A 224 -21.54 -4.70 5.72
C GLU A 224 -22.54 -3.90 4.89
N GLU A 225 -23.49 -3.24 5.54
CA GLU A 225 -24.49 -2.38 4.88
C GLU A 225 -23.83 -1.18 4.18
N VAL A 226 -22.82 -0.52 4.79
CA VAL A 226 -22.04 0.55 4.12
C VAL A 226 -21.33 0.05 2.87
N VAL A 227 -20.70 -1.13 2.92
CA VAL A 227 -19.99 -1.70 1.77
C VAL A 227 -20.98 -1.97 0.64
N THR A 228 -22.14 -2.56 0.94
CA THR A 228 -23.20 -2.79 -0.06
C THR A 228 -23.66 -1.51 -0.72
N ILE A 229 -23.95 -0.46 0.07
CA ILE A 229 -24.37 0.86 -0.44
C ILE A 229 -23.32 1.47 -1.37
N ILE A 230 -22.03 1.39 -1.01
CA ILE A 230 -20.94 1.88 -1.86
C ILE A 230 -20.87 1.08 -3.17
N HIS A 231 -20.97 -0.25 -3.08
CA HIS A 231 -20.96 -1.11 -4.26
C HIS A 231 -22.14 -0.84 -5.20
N GLU A 232 -23.34 -0.63 -4.66
CA GLU A 232 -24.53 -0.30 -5.45
C GLU A 232 -24.43 1.08 -6.09
N TYR A 233 -23.89 2.09 -5.38
CA TYR A 233 -23.62 3.39 -5.99
C TYR A 233 -22.65 3.29 -7.17
N PHE A 234 -21.55 2.54 -7.05
CA PHE A 234 -20.61 2.37 -8.16
C PHE A 234 -21.20 1.63 -9.37
N LEU A 235 -22.28 0.85 -9.18
CA LEU A 235 -22.97 0.13 -10.25
C LEU A 235 -24.11 0.95 -10.88
N SER A 236 -24.72 1.86 -10.14
CA SER A 236 -25.94 2.58 -10.54
C SER A 236 -25.74 4.07 -10.80
N ASP A 237 -24.69 4.68 -10.25
CA ASP A 237 -24.46 6.14 -10.17
C ASP A 237 -25.68 6.93 -9.63
N ASP A 238 -26.52 6.28 -8.83
CA ASP A 238 -27.75 6.85 -8.27
C ASP A 238 -27.47 7.53 -6.93
N ILE A 239 -27.14 8.82 -7.01
CA ILE A 239 -26.89 9.67 -5.83
C ILE A 239 -28.14 9.79 -4.92
N PRO A 240 -29.37 10.00 -5.43
CA PRO A 240 -30.58 10.00 -4.60
C PRO A 240 -30.77 8.73 -3.77
N GLU A 241 -30.53 7.55 -4.35
CA GLU A 241 -30.69 6.28 -3.63
C GLU A 241 -29.57 6.08 -2.60
N LEU A 242 -28.32 6.43 -2.94
CA LEU A 242 -27.20 6.47 -1.98
C LEU A 242 -27.53 7.30 -0.74
N ILE A 243 -28.08 8.51 -0.92
CA ILE A 243 -28.44 9.40 0.19
C ILE A 243 -29.53 8.74 1.05
N ARG A 244 -30.58 8.20 0.44
CA ARG A 244 -31.67 7.51 1.17
C ARG A 244 -31.14 6.32 1.96
N SER A 245 -30.31 5.47 1.35
CA SER A 245 -29.76 4.30 2.03
C SER A 245 -28.82 4.68 3.18
N LEU A 246 -28.05 5.77 3.05
CA LEU A 246 -27.22 6.30 4.13
C LEU A 246 -28.04 6.95 5.26
N GLU A 247 -29.16 7.62 4.92
CA GLU A 247 -30.10 8.17 5.90
C GLU A 247 -30.82 7.06 6.68
N ASP A 248 -31.25 5.98 6.01
CA ASP A 248 -31.86 4.80 6.62
C ASP A 248 -30.87 4.01 7.51
N LEU A 249 -29.59 4.01 7.14
CA LEU A 249 -28.48 3.46 7.94
C LEU A 249 -28.24 4.28 9.23
N GLY A 250 -28.50 5.59 9.16
CA GLY A 250 -28.28 6.57 10.22
C GLY A 250 -29.30 6.50 11.35
N THR A 251 -29.22 5.48 12.22
CA THR A 251 -29.98 5.51 13.49
C THR A 251 -29.34 6.52 14.48
N PRO A 252 -30.14 7.37 15.15
CA PRO A 252 -29.64 8.46 16.01
C PRO A 252 -28.87 7.97 17.26
N GLU A 253 -28.82 6.67 17.51
CA GLU A 253 -28.10 6.04 18.63
C GLU A 253 -26.58 6.01 18.45
N HIS A 254 -26.05 6.16 17.22
CA HIS A 254 -24.61 6.01 16.90
C HIS A 254 -23.89 7.33 16.55
N ASN A 255 -24.60 8.46 16.60
CA ASN A 255 -24.02 9.79 16.39
C ASN A 255 -22.87 10.20 17.35
N PRO A 256 -22.75 9.73 18.61
CA PRO A 256 -21.67 10.21 19.48
C PRO A 256 -20.27 9.67 19.11
N ILE A 257 -20.15 8.77 18.12
CA ILE A 257 -18.84 8.23 17.68
C ILE A 257 -18.11 9.22 16.75
N PHE A 258 -18.84 10.06 16.02
CA PHE A 258 -18.26 11.08 15.13
C PHE A 258 -18.00 12.42 15.82
N SER A 259 -18.37 12.55 17.10
CA SER A 259 -18.16 13.76 17.92
C SER A 259 -17.21 13.50 19.08
N ARG A 260 -15.97 13.08 18.81
CA ARG A 260 -14.85 13.34 19.72
C ARG A 260 -13.70 13.91 18.91
N SER A 261 -13.68 15.24 18.88
CA SER A 261 -12.50 16.08 18.66
C SER A 261 -11.62 16.06 19.90
#